data_AF-A0A0G0T700-F1
#
_entry.id   AF-A0A0G0T700-F1
#
_cell.length_a   1.000
_cell.length_b   1.000
_cell.length_c   1.000
_cell.angle_alpha   90.00
_cell.angle_beta   90.00
_cell.angle_gamma   90.00
#
_symmetry.space_group_name_H-M   'P 1'
#
loop_
_entity.id
_entity.type
_entity.pdbx_description
1 polymer ?
#
loop_
_entity_poly.entity_id
_entity_poly.type
_entity_poly.pdbx_seq_one_letter_code
_entity_poly.pdbx_strand_id
1 'polypeptide(L)'
;MFKTYDKEIESALSDGFKHTDLEKTLAKHKLMISRIQHERLIHLLVTIFVGVVMTLFFMITLMTKEVFVVFIDGPLLILFTAYIFHYRFLENTTQSWYKIEDSIKEKIN
;
A
#
# COMPACT_ATOMS: atom_id res chain seq x y z
N MET A 1 -5.75 12.36 -3.15
CA MET A 1 -6.59 11.23 -3.62
C MET A 1 -7.36 10.61 -2.45
N PHE A 2 -6.68 10.05 -1.44
CA PHE A 2 -7.33 9.41 -0.27
C PHE A 2 -8.18 10.36 0.59
N LYS A 3 -7.62 11.51 1.02
CA LYS A 3 -8.36 12.53 1.79
C LYS A 3 -9.60 13.10 1.08
N THR A 4 -9.60 13.14 -0.24
CA THR A 4 -10.74 13.64 -1.04
C THR A 4 -11.87 12.62 -1.05
N TYR A 5 -11.52 11.34 -1.15
CA TYR A 5 -12.47 10.23 -1.09
C TYR A 5 -13.04 10.02 0.31
N ASP A 6 -12.21 10.13 1.35
CA ASP A 6 -12.68 10.05 2.75
C ASP A 6 -13.72 11.16 3.03
N LYS A 7 -13.49 12.38 2.55
CA LYS A 7 -14.45 13.50 2.65
C LYS A 7 -15.75 13.26 1.87
N GLU A 8 -15.66 12.64 0.68
CA GLU A 8 -16.84 12.26 -0.11
C GLU A 8 -17.67 11.17 0.58
N ILE A 9 -17.02 10.18 1.21
CA ILE A 9 -17.71 9.17 2.01
C ILE A 9 -18.35 9.79 3.24
N GLU A 10 -17.64 10.68 3.94
CA GLU A 10 -18.12 11.30 5.17
C GLU A 10 -19.32 12.23 4.90
N SER A 11 -19.30 12.99 3.80
CA SER A 11 -20.48 13.78 3.38
C SER A 11 -21.61 12.89 2.87
N ALA A 12 -21.30 11.76 2.22
CA ALA A 12 -22.30 10.78 1.81
C ALA A 12 -22.86 9.95 2.97
N LEU A 13 -22.27 10.01 4.17
CA LEU A 13 -22.79 9.33 5.36
C LEU A 13 -23.55 10.29 6.30
N SER A 14 -23.42 11.61 6.16
CA SER A 14 -24.09 12.59 7.03
C SER A 14 -25.51 12.96 6.60
N ASP A 15 -25.85 12.79 5.32
CA ASP A 15 -27.21 13.00 4.81
C ASP A 15 -27.96 11.66 4.79
N GLY A 16 -29.23 11.65 5.23
CA GLY A 16 -30.08 10.46 5.35
C GLY A 16 -30.24 9.68 4.04
N PHE A 17 -29.30 8.79 3.75
CA PHE A 17 -29.22 8.09 2.47
C PHE A 17 -30.20 6.91 2.37
N LYS A 18 -30.81 6.76 1.19
CA LYS A 18 -31.57 5.56 0.81
C LYS A 18 -30.60 4.38 0.63
N HIS A 19 -31.03 3.17 1.01
CA HIS A 19 -30.24 1.93 0.90
C HIS A 19 -29.53 1.75 -0.46
N THR A 20 -30.18 2.12 -1.56
CA THR A 20 -29.65 1.98 -2.93
C THR A 20 -28.37 2.78 -3.20
N ASP A 21 -28.17 3.91 -2.54
CA ASP A 21 -26.98 4.74 -2.73
C ASP A 21 -25.84 4.35 -1.78
N LEU A 22 -26.15 3.74 -0.62
CA LEU A 22 -25.17 3.08 0.23
C LEU A 22 -24.53 1.88 -0.50
N GLU A 23 -25.32 1.09 -1.21
CA GLU A 23 -24.82 -0.02 -2.03
C GLU A 23 -23.88 0.45 -3.15
N LYS A 24 -24.22 1.53 -3.85
CA LYS A 24 -23.34 2.13 -4.88
C LYS A 24 -22.03 2.64 -4.28
N THR A 25 -22.11 3.28 -3.12
CA THR A 25 -20.93 3.80 -2.40
C THR A 25 -20.02 2.66 -1.94
N LEU A 26 -20.60 1.58 -1.43
CA LEU A 26 -19.88 0.36 -1.06
C LEU A 26 -19.23 -0.31 -2.27
N ALA A 27 -19.90 -0.37 -3.42
CA ALA A 27 -19.32 -0.87 -4.66
C ALA A 27 -18.10 -0.04 -5.12
N LYS A 28 -18.19 1.29 -5.07
CA LYS A 28 -17.07 2.21 -5.37
C LYS A 28 -15.92 2.01 -4.38
N HIS A 29 -16.23 1.80 -3.10
CA HIS A 29 -15.22 1.56 -2.05
C HIS A 29 -14.46 0.26 -2.25
N LYS A 30 -15.15 -0.83 -2.57
CA LYS A 30 -14.51 -2.11 -2.90
C LYS A 30 -13.55 -2.01 -4.09
N LEU A 31 -13.91 -1.25 -5.12
CA LEU A 31 -13.03 -1.01 -6.27
C LEU A 31 -11.77 -0.24 -5.86
N MET A 32 -11.91 0.75 -4.96
CA MET A 32 -10.78 1.49 -4.42
C MET A 32 -9.88 0.62 -3.53
N ILE A 33 -10.45 -0.23 -2.67
CA ILE A 33 -9.68 -1.23 -1.90
C ILE A 33 -8.89 -2.15 -2.83
N SER A 34 -9.53 -2.67 -3.88
CA SER A 34 -8.88 -3.52 -4.89
C SER A 34 -7.70 -2.82 -5.57
N ARG A 35 -7.81 -1.52 -5.87
CA ARG A 35 -6.69 -0.74 -6.42
C ARG A 35 -5.51 -0.65 -5.45
N ILE A 36 -5.75 -0.35 -4.17
CA ILE A 36 -4.67 -0.32 -3.17
C ILE A 36 -4.04 -1.70 -2.99
N GLN A 37 -4.84 -2.78 -2.99
CA GLN A 37 -4.31 -4.15 -2.94
C GLN A 37 -3.38 -4.44 -4.13
N HIS A 38 -3.74 -4.01 -5.34
CA HIS A 38 -2.91 -4.18 -6.52
C HIS A 38 -1.58 -3.42 -6.40
N GLU A 39 -1.62 -2.17 -5.93
CA GLU A 39 -0.41 -1.38 -5.67
C GLU A 39 0.49 -2.03 -4.61
N ARG A 40 -0.10 -2.56 -3.52
CA ARG A 40 0.63 -3.31 -2.48
C ARG A 40 1.32 -4.55 -3.03
N LEU A 41 0.65 -5.31 -3.90
CA LEU A 41 1.20 -6.51 -4.51
C LEU A 41 2.43 -6.18 -5.37
N ILE A 42 2.32 -5.16 -6.23
CA ILE A 42 3.45 -4.70 -7.05
C ILE A 42 4.58 -4.20 -6.15
N HIS A 43 4.28 -3.42 -5.12
CA HIS A 43 5.31 -2.93 -4.21
C HIS A 43 6.03 -4.07 -3.49
N LEU A 44 5.31 -5.09 -3.06
CA LEU A 44 5.90 -6.29 -2.46
C LEU A 44 6.82 -6.99 -3.46
N LEU A 45 6.37 -7.18 -4.70
CA LEU A 45 7.16 -7.83 -5.74
C LEU A 45 8.46 -7.07 -6.02
N VAL A 46 8.38 -5.75 -6.17
CA VAL A 46 9.56 -4.89 -6.38
C VAL A 46 10.47 -4.91 -5.15
N THR A 47 9.92 -4.91 -3.93
CA THR A 47 10.71 -4.97 -2.68
C THR A 47 11.47 -6.30 -2.57
N ILE A 48 10.81 -7.42 -2.88
CA ILE A 48 11.46 -8.74 -2.90
C ILE A 48 12.57 -8.76 -3.96
N PHE A 49 12.29 -8.24 -5.16
CA PHE A 49 13.29 -8.17 -6.22
C PHE A 49 14.52 -7.35 -5.81
N VAL A 50 14.31 -6.15 -5.25
CA VAL A 50 15.39 -5.30 -4.73
C VAL A 50 16.16 -6.01 -3.61
N GLY A 51 15.47 -6.71 -2.70
CA GLY A 51 16.10 -7.49 -1.63
C GLY A 51 16.96 -8.66 -2.13
N VAL A 52 16.50 -9.37 -3.17
CA VAL A 52 17.29 -10.43 -3.82
C VAL A 52 18.53 -9.84 -4.49
N VAL A 53 18.38 -8.77 -5.28
CA VAL A 53 19.50 -8.09 -5.93
C VAL A 53 20.49 -7.56 -4.87
N MET A 54 20.01 -6.95 -3.79
CA MET A 54 20.85 -6.50 -2.67
C MET A 54 21.68 -7.66 -2.12
N THR A 55 21.04 -8.79 -1.83
CA THR A 55 21.71 -9.94 -1.23
C THR A 55 22.80 -10.48 -2.15
N LEU A 56 22.57 -10.50 -3.48
CA LEU A 56 23.56 -10.91 -4.47
C LEU A 56 24.76 -9.96 -4.52
N PHE A 57 24.52 -8.64 -4.60
CA PHE A 57 25.61 -7.66 -4.62
C PHE A 57 26.39 -7.67 -3.32
N PHE A 58 25.71 -7.76 -2.18
CA PHE A 58 26.35 -7.88 -0.88
C PHE A 58 27.25 -9.13 -0.80
N MET A 59 26.81 -10.27 -1.33
CA MET A 59 27.63 -11.49 -1.40
C MET A 59 28.86 -11.31 -2.28
N ILE A 60 28.72 -10.64 -3.44
CA ILE A 60 29.84 -10.30 -4.32
C ILE A 60 30.84 -9.38 -3.61
N THR A 61 30.37 -8.34 -2.93
CA THR A 61 31.19 -7.41 -2.13
C THR A 61 32.03 -8.16 -1.10
N LEU A 62 31.46 -9.14 -0.40
CA LEU A 62 32.17 -9.95 0.59
C LEU A 62 33.27 -10.83 -0.04
N MET A 63 33.04 -11.36 -1.24
CA MET A 63 34.01 -12.22 -1.92
C MET A 63 35.15 -11.43 -2.57
N THR A 64 34.85 -10.31 -3.22
CA THR A 64 35.84 -9.53 -3.98
C THR A 64 36.56 -8.49 -3.12
N LYS A 65 35.95 -8.04 -2.01
CA LYS A 65 36.42 -6.92 -1.16
C LYS A 65 36.65 -5.62 -1.94
N GLU A 66 36.04 -5.49 -3.11
CA GLU A 66 36.17 -4.32 -3.96
C GLU A 66 35.33 -3.16 -3.42
N VAL A 67 36.01 -2.05 -3.11
CA VAL A 67 35.37 -0.84 -2.55
C VAL A 67 34.33 -0.25 -3.51
N PHE A 68 34.49 -0.47 -4.81
CA PHE A 68 33.56 0.03 -5.82
C PHE A 68 32.16 -0.59 -5.70
N VAL A 69 32.06 -1.85 -5.24
CA VAL A 69 30.77 -2.55 -5.10
C VAL A 69 30.00 -2.04 -3.87
N VAL A 70 30.71 -1.59 -2.83
CA VAL A 70 30.10 -0.92 -1.64
C VAL A 70 29.32 0.34 -2.03
N PHE A 71 29.79 1.06 -3.07
CA PHE A 71 29.12 2.25 -3.56
C PHE A 71 27.77 1.95 -4.24
N ILE A 72 27.55 0.69 -4.67
CA ILE A 72 26.28 0.20 -5.22
C ILE A 72 25.36 -0.30 -4.09
N ASP A 73 25.93 -1.00 -3.10
CA ASP A 73 25.18 -1.54 -1.96
C ASP A 73 24.50 -0.43 -1.12
N GLY A 74 25.18 0.72 -0.93
CA GLY A 74 24.65 1.84 -0.16
C GLY A 74 23.31 2.38 -0.69
N PRO A 75 23.23 2.83 -1.95
CA PRO A 75 21.97 3.22 -2.60
C PRO A 75 20.92 2.12 -2.59
N LEU A 76 21.31 0.85 -2.77
CA LEU A 76 20.37 -0.27 -2.74
C LEU A 76 19.73 -0.45 -1.35
N LEU A 77 20.51 -0.29 -0.28
CA LEU A 77 20.02 -0.30 1.10
C LEU A 77 19.04 0.84 1.38
N ILE A 78 19.36 2.04 0.92
CA ILE A 78 18.46 3.20 1.06
C ILE A 78 17.15 2.95 0.31
N LEU A 79 17.24 2.47 -0.92
CA LEU A 79 16.08 2.13 -1.74
C LEU A 79 15.22 1.06 -1.05
N PHE A 80 15.81 -0.05 -0.63
CA PHE A 80 15.10 -1.14 0.04
C PHE A 80 14.39 -0.66 1.32
N THR A 81 15.07 0.15 2.14
CA THR A 81 14.48 0.71 3.36
C THR A 81 13.31 1.64 3.02
N ALA A 82 13.44 2.50 2.01
CA ALA A 82 12.36 3.37 1.56
C ALA A 82 11.14 2.56 1.06
N TYR A 83 11.38 1.46 0.34
CA TYR A 83 10.33 0.54 -0.12
C TYR A 83 9.59 -0.14 1.04
N ILE A 84 10.30 -0.56 2.09
CA ILE A 84 9.68 -1.11 3.31
C ILE A 84 8.77 -0.07 3.97
N PHE A 85 9.25 1.17 4.12
CA PHE A 85 8.43 2.24 4.71
C PHE A 85 7.18 2.53 3.88
N HIS A 86 7.33 2.58 2.55
CA HIS A 86 6.20 2.78 1.65
C HIS A 86 5.19 1.64 1.77
N TYR A 87 5.64 0.39 1.83
CA TYR A 87 4.78 -0.77 2.01
C TYR A 87 3.94 -0.68 3.30
N ARG A 88 4.58 -0.31 4.42
CA ARG A 88 3.89 -0.12 5.70
C ARG A 88 2.82 0.97 5.65
N PHE A 89 3.10 2.07 4.94
CA PHE A 89 2.12 3.14 4.76
C PHE A 89 0.89 2.67 3.98
N LEU A 90 1.08 1.92 2.89
CA LEU A 90 -0.03 1.37 2.10
C LEU A 90 -0.84 0.35 2.91
N GLU A 91 -0.17 -0.50 3.68
CA GLU A 91 -0.84 -1.49 4.53
C GLU A 91 -1.74 -0.86 5.59
N ASN A 92 -1.21 0.13 6.33
CA ASN A 92 -2.00 0.87 7.33
C ASN A 92 -3.23 1.56 6.71
N THR A 93 -3.06 2.13 5.51
CA THR A 93 -4.16 2.77 4.77
C THR A 93 -5.24 1.74 4.40
N THR A 94 -4.82 0.57 3.90
CA THR A 94 -5.75 -0.51 3.54
C THR A 94 -6.53 -1.00 4.77
N GLN A 95 -5.86 -1.18 5.91
CA GLN A 95 -6.49 -1.61 7.16
C GLN A 95 -7.53 -0.59 7.66
N SER A 96 -7.24 0.71 7.54
CA SER A 96 -8.20 1.76 7.87
C SER A 96 -9.44 1.67 6.98
N TRP A 97 -9.26 1.42 5.68
CA TRP A 97 -10.36 1.32 4.73
C TRP A 97 -11.24 0.08 4.94
N TYR A 98 -10.69 -1.06 5.34
CA TYR A 98 -11.54 -2.21 5.71
C TYR A 98 -12.46 -1.91 6.90
N LYS A 99 -11.98 -1.16 7.91
CA LYS A 99 -12.83 -0.76 9.05
C LYS A 99 -14.01 0.13 8.60
N ILE A 100 -13.78 0.99 7.61
CA ILE A 100 -14.83 1.81 7.01
C ILE A 100 -15.82 0.93 6.24
N GLU A 101 -15.33 -0.03 5.46
CA GLU A 101 -16.18 -1.00 4.75
C GLU A 101 -17.10 -1.77 5.71
N ASP A 102 -16.56 -2.27 6.82
CA ASP A 102 -17.33 -3.01 7.82
C ASP A 102 -18.37 -2.11 8.50
N SER A 103 -18.02 -0.86 8.82
CA SER A 103 -18.96 0.12 9.39
C SER A 103 -20.12 0.44 8.45
N ILE A 104 -19.88 0.46 7.14
CA ILE A 104 -20.94 0.66 6.13
C ILE A 104 -21.82 -0.59 6.04
N LYS A 105 -21.26 -1.79 6.06
CA LYS A 105 -22.03 -3.05 6.04
C LYS A 105 -22.93 -3.20 7.27
N GLU A 106 -22.45 -2.85 8.46
CA GLU A 106 -23.25 -2.88 9.69
C GLU A 106 -24.45 -1.93 9.64
N LYS A 107 -24.36 -0.81 8.91
CA LYS A 107 -25.48 0.13 8.74
C LYS A 107 -26.48 -0.28 7.67
N ILE A 108 -26.08 -1.13 6.72
CA ILE A 108 -26.95 -1.62 5.64
C ILE A 108 -27.80 -2.80 6.12
N ASN A 109 -27.30 -3.58 7.08
CA ASN A 109 -27.95 -4.77 7.66
C ASN A 109 -28.90 -4.41 8.81
#